data_AF-A0A7X8JE02-F1
#
_entry.id   AF-A0A7X8JE02-F1
#
_cell.length_a   1.000
_cell.length_b   1.000
_cell.length_c   1.000
_cell.angle_alpha   90.00
_cell.angle_beta   90.00
_cell.angle_gamma   90.00
#
_symmetry.space_group_name_H-M   'P 1'
#
loop_
_entity.id
_entity.type
_entity.pdbx_description
1 polymer ?
#
loop_
_entity_poly.entity_id
_entity_poly.type
_entity_poly.pdbx_seq_one_letter_code
_entity_poly.pdbx_strand_id
1 'polypeptide(L)'
;MRRKSVSYAKYGYIFSAPFILAFLIFSLYPIIFTAVIGFTDLKGMGKTDFKFLENPFQNFVTIFKNPSFQVSLSNTAIIWIINFIPQILLALLLTAWFTSTRHKIKGQGLFKVLFYMPNIITAATIAILFNSLFGYPMSPMNDILQKLGLIDAPVNFMLQKWTTRNIISFIQFWQWYGYTMIVLISGVLGINPELFEAAEIDGASRSQTFFYITLPCLRTILLFTLVTSLIGGLNMFDIPRLLNLGGPDNATLTTSVFIYNQAFSGSYLYNRAAAASMIMFVVIAILSALLFYAMRDKYAAKIKKLEKKAQRRTAV
;
A
#
# COMPACT_ATOMS: atom_id res chain seq x y z
N MET A 1 -6.21 54.29 -14.07
CA MET A 1 -5.32 53.79 -13.00
C MET A 1 -5.24 52.26 -13.07
N ARG A 2 -4.12 51.68 -13.54
CA ARG A 2 -3.89 50.22 -13.51
C ARG A 2 -3.56 49.81 -12.07
N ARG A 3 -4.46 49.09 -11.39
CA ARG A 3 -4.17 48.47 -10.08
C ARG A 3 -2.98 47.51 -10.25
N LYS A 4 -1.82 47.86 -9.70
CA LYS A 4 -0.68 46.93 -9.58
C LYS A 4 -1.12 45.80 -8.64
N SER A 5 -1.42 44.62 -9.19
CA SER A 5 -1.57 43.43 -8.36
C SER A 5 -0.19 43.07 -7.81
N VAL A 6 -0.06 43.06 -6.48
CA VAL A 6 1.16 42.57 -5.83
C VAL A 6 1.23 41.07 -6.12
N SER A 7 2.23 40.64 -6.90
CA SER A 7 2.42 39.23 -7.20
C SER A 7 3.03 38.52 -5.98
N TYR A 8 2.17 37.89 -5.17
CA TYR A 8 2.57 37.07 -4.02
C TYR A 8 3.30 35.77 -4.43
N ALA A 9 3.41 35.47 -5.73
CA ALA A 9 4.09 34.29 -6.24
C ALA A 9 5.55 34.18 -5.76
N LYS A 10 6.27 35.32 -5.67
CA LYS A 10 7.66 35.35 -5.18
C LYS A 10 7.77 34.77 -3.76
N TYR A 11 6.85 35.14 -2.87
CA TYR A 11 6.84 34.63 -1.50
C TYR A 11 6.47 33.14 -1.47
N GLY A 12 5.52 32.69 -2.31
CA GLY A 12 5.22 31.27 -2.47
C GLY A 12 6.45 30.42 -2.85
N TYR A 13 7.29 30.90 -3.78
CA TYR A 13 8.53 30.21 -4.13
C TYR A 13 9.55 30.19 -2.99
N ILE A 14 9.71 31.30 -2.25
CA ILE A 14 10.62 31.37 -1.10
C ILE A 14 10.17 30.43 0.03
N PHE A 15 8.87 30.36 0.33
CA PHE A 15 8.34 29.47 1.36
C PHE A 15 8.42 27.98 0.97
N SER A 16 8.34 27.67 -0.32
CA SER A 16 8.47 26.28 -0.82
C SER A 16 9.92 25.85 -1.04
N ALA A 17 10.86 26.79 -1.16
CA ALA A 17 12.27 26.50 -1.45
C ALA A 17 12.94 25.53 -0.45
N PRO A 18 12.77 25.64 0.88
CA PRO A 18 13.39 24.69 1.82
C PRO A 18 12.89 23.26 1.60
N PHE A 19 11.60 23.08 1.36
CA PHE A 19 11.02 21.77 1.04
C PHE A 19 11.55 21.22 -0.28
N ILE A 20 11.58 22.04 -1.33
CA ILE A 20 12.07 21.62 -2.66
C ILE A 20 13.54 21.21 -2.58
N LEU A 21 14.39 21.98 -1.89
CA LEU A 21 15.80 21.66 -1.72
C LEU A 21 15.98 20.34 -0.96
N ALA A 22 15.27 20.15 0.15
CA ALA A 22 15.31 18.90 0.89
C ALA A 22 14.84 17.71 0.04
N PHE A 23 13.73 17.86 -0.69
CA PHE A 23 13.23 16.84 -1.61
C PHE A 23 14.24 16.50 -2.71
N LEU A 24 14.87 17.49 -3.34
CA LEU A 24 15.85 17.27 -4.40
C LEU A 24 17.06 16.49 -3.91
N ILE A 25 17.61 16.86 -2.75
CA ILE A 25 18.85 16.30 -2.21
C ILE A 25 18.60 14.92 -1.57
N PHE A 26 17.55 14.79 -0.76
CA PHE A 26 17.35 13.60 0.08
C PHE A 26 16.35 12.60 -0.51
N SER A 27 15.58 12.97 -1.53
CA SER A 27 14.62 12.06 -2.16
C SER A 27 14.90 11.86 -3.64
N LEU A 28 14.93 12.93 -4.44
CA LEU A 28 15.05 12.79 -5.90
C LEU A 28 16.45 12.30 -6.31
N TYR A 29 17.51 12.88 -5.74
CA TYR A 29 18.88 12.48 -6.06
C TYR A 29 19.14 10.99 -5.78
N PRO A 30 18.83 10.42 -4.60
CA PRO A 30 19.01 8.98 -4.35
C PRO A 30 18.19 8.09 -5.29
N ILE A 31 16.97 8.50 -5.67
CA ILE A 31 16.13 7.76 -6.62
C ILE A 31 16.79 7.73 -8.00
N ILE A 32 17.24 8.89 -8.49
CA ILE A 32 17.93 8.98 -9.78
C ILE A 32 19.23 8.18 -9.73
N PHE A 33 20.02 8.30 -8.66
CA PHE A 33 21.26 7.57 -8.50
C PHE A 33 21.03 6.06 -8.48
N THR A 34 20.00 5.58 -7.77
CA THR A 34 19.59 4.17 -7.81
C THR A 34 19.22 3.74 -9.23
N ALA A 35 18.48 4.58 -9.96
CA ALA A 35 18.15 4.27 -11.35
C ALA A 35 19.39 4.15 -12.23
N VAL A 36 20.37 5.06 -12.07
CA VAL A 36 21.65 5.00 -12.79
C VAL A 36 22.41 3.72 -12.45
N ILE A 37 22.49 3.34 -11.16
CA ILE A 37 23.16 2.10 -10.72
C ILE A 37 22.62 0.87 -11.45
N GLY A 38 21.31 0.83 -11.74
CA GLY A 38 20.67 -0.25 -12.49
C GLY A 38 21.28 -0.51 -13.87
N PHE A 39 21.96 0.47 -14.49
CA PHE A 39 22.62 0.37 -15.80
C PHE A 39 24.14 0.19 -15.71
N THR A 40 24.69 0.00 -14.51
CA THR A 40 26.14 -0.10 -14.26
C THR A 40 26.54 -1.50 -13.75
N ASP A 41 27.85 -1.77 -13.68
CA ASP A 41 28.39 -2.94 -12.95
C ASP A 41 28.74 -2.62 -11.49
N LEU A 42 28.13 -1.59 -10.90
CA LEU A 42 28.42 -1.24 -9.52
C LEU A 42 27.94 -2.34 -8.56
N LYS A 43 28.91 -2.98 -7.89
CA LYS A 43 28.68 -3.91 -6.77
C LYS A 43 29.16 -3.25 -5.48
N GLY A 44 28.51 -3.57 -4.37
CA GLY A 44 28.81 -3.05 -3.04
C GLY A 44 29.99 -3.75 -2.33
N MET A 45 30.56 -4.79 -2.94
CA MET A 45 31.71 -5.52 -2.40
C MET A 45 32.83 -5.62 -3.45
N GLY A 46 34.07 -5.38 -3.01
CA GLY A 46 35.27 -5.33 -3.86
C GLY A 46 35.58 -3.93 -4.43
N LYS A 47 36.72 -3.79 -5.13
CA LYS A 47 37.01 -2.58 -5.91
C LYS A 47 36.13 -2.58 -7.17
N THR A 48 34.97 -1.94 -7.08
CA THR A 48 34.09 -1.75 -8.24
C THR A 48 34.26 -0.37 -8.81
N ASP A 49 34.68 -0.32 -10.09
CA ASP A 49 34.65 0.91 -10.85
C ASP A 49 33.20 1.24 -11.21
N PHE A 50 32.83 2.51 -11.09
CA PHE A 50 31.55 3.01 -11.60
C PHE A 50 31.61 3.04 -13.14
N LYS A 51 31.26 1.93 -13.78
CA LYS A 51 31.25 1.77 -15.24
C LYS A 51 29.86 1.36 -15.72
N PHE A 52 29.40 2.04 -16.76
CA PHE A 52 28.20 1.64 -17.48
C PHE A 52 28.44 0.29 -18.17
N LEU A 53 27.41 -0.55 -18.18
CA LEU A 53 27.46 -1.81 -18.89
C LEU A 53 27.47 -1.56 -20.40
N GLU A 54 28.24 -2.36 -21.15
CA GLU A 54 28.18 -2.36 -22.63
C GLU A 54 26.77 -2.64 -23.14
N ASN A 55 26.05 -3.53 -22.43
CA ASN A 55 24.63 -3.78 -22.61
C ASN A 55 23.83 -3.16 -21.45
N PRO A 56 23.25 -1.96 -21.60
CA PRO A 56 22.62 -1.22 -20.49
C PRO A 56 21.51 -2.02 -19.77
N PHE A 57 20.77 -2.85 -20.51
CA PHE A 57 19.64 -3.61 -19.96
C PHE A 57 20.00 -4.99 -19.41
N GLN A 58 21.28 -5.38 -19.41
CA GLN A 58 21.70 -6.71 -18.96
C GLN A 58 21.26 -7.00 -17.52
N ASN A 59 21.30 -6.00 -16.64
CA ASN A 59 20.86 -6.15 -15.26
C ASN A 59 19.40 -6.57 -15.14
N PHE A 60 18.54 -5.89 -15.88
CA PHE A 60 17.10 -6.12 -15.94
C PHE A 60 16.79 -7.52 -16.48
N VAL A 61 17.42 -7.92 -17.59
CA VAL A 61 17.20 -9.24 -18.20
C VAL A 61 17.55 -10.37 -17.23
N THR A 62 18.67 -10.27 -16.51
CA THR A 62 19.05 -11.29 -15.53
C THR A 62 18.09 -11.33 -14.35
N ILE A 63 17.63 -10.18 -13.86
CA ILE A 63 16.64 -10.14 -12.77
C ILE A 63 15.33 -10.78 -13.23
N PHE A 64 14.83 -10.46 -14.42
CA PHE A 64 13.62 -11.08 -14.97
C PHE A 64 13.74 -12.59 -15.15
N LYS A 65 14.94 -13.10 -15.49
CA LYS A 65 15.23 -14.54 -15.60
C LYS A 65 15.55 -15.21 -14.27
N ASN A 66 15.68 -14.48 -13.17
CA ASN A 66 16.02 -15.04 -11.87
C ASN A 66 14.79 -15.75 -11.27
N PRO A 67 14.86 -17.07 -10.99
CA PRO A 67 13.72 -17.81 -10.44
C PRO A 67 13.24 -17.27 -9.09
N SER A 68 14.18 -16.83 -8.23
CA SER A 68 13.85 -16.27 -6.91
C SER A 68 13.12 -14.93 -7.04
N PHE A 69 13.48 -14.11 -8.04
CA PHE A 69 12.75 -12.87 -8.31
C PHE A 69 11.31 -13.15 -8.78
N GLN A 70 11.11 -14.12 -9.68
CA GLN A 70 9.78 -14.52 -10.15
C GLN A 70 8.90 -15.07 -9.03
N VAL A 71 9.49 -15.90 -8.15
CA VAL A 71 8.83 -16.37 -6.92
C VAL A 71 8.48 -15.19 -6.02
N SER A 72 9.38 -14.22 -5.87
CA SER A 72 9.14 -13.05 -5.01
C SER A 72 8.00 -12.16 -5.51
N LEU A 73 7.89 -11.97 -6.83
CA LEU A 73 6.77 -11.26 -7.46
C LEU A 73 5.44 -11.97 -7.19
N SER A 74 5.41 -13.29 -7.40
CA SER A 74 4.22 -14.12 -7.17
C SER A 74 3.79 -14.08 -5.70
N ASN A 75 4.71 -14.28 -4.76
CA ASN A 75 4.42 -14.19 -3.33
C ASN A 75 3.92 -12.81 -2.92
N THR A 76 4.55 -11.74 -3.43
CA THR A 76 4.12 -10.36 -3.14
C THR A 76 2.68 -10.15 -3.59
N ALA A 77 2.33 -10.59 -4.80
CA ALA A 77 0.97 -10.48 -5.32
C ALA A 77 -0.03 -11.32 -4.52
N ILE A 78 0.32 -12.57 -4.19
CA ILE A 78 -0.54 -13.48 -3.41
C ILE A 78 -0.82 -12.90 -2.02
N ILE A 79 0.23 -12.54 -1.27
CA ILE A 79 0.10 -11.99 0.09
C ILE A 79 -0.66 -10.66 0.03
N TRP A 80 -0.36 -9.81 -0.94
CA TRP A 80 -1.08 -8.55 -1.13
C TRP A 80 -2.56 -8.78 -1.36
N ILE A 81 -2.96 -9.68 -2.27
CA ILE A 81 -4.38 -9.96 -2.55
C ILE A 81 -5.11 -10.50 -1.31
N ILE A 82 -4.50 -11.46 -0.61
CA ILE A 82 -5.08 -12.09 0.60
C ILE A 82 -5.25 -11.06 1.71
N ASN A 83 -4.36 -10.07 1.83
CA ASN A 83 -4.47 -8.97 2.79
C ASN A 83 -5.46 -7.89 2.33
N PHE A 84 -5.33 -7.41 1.10
CA PHE A 84 -5.97 -6.20 0.59
C PHE A 84 -7.48 -6.35 0.48
N ILE A 85 -7.97 -7.47 -0.04
CA ILE A 85 -9.40 -7.71 -0.21
C ILE A 85 -10.14 -7.62 1.13
N PRO A 86 -9.80 -8.40 2.17
CA PRO A 86 -10.49 -8.30 3.46
C PRO A 86 -10.26 -6.95 4.14
N GLN A 87 -9.09 -6.32 3.96
CA GLN A 87 -8.81 -5.00 4.52
C GLN A 87 -9.80 -3.95 4.02
N ILE A 88 -9.95 -3.83 2.71
CA ILE A 88 -10.84 -2.83 2.10
C ILE A 88 -12.30 -3.17 2.40
N LEU A 89 -12.71 -4.44 2.30
CA LEU A 89 -14.08 -4.86 2.60
C LEU A 89 -14.46 -4.56 4.04
N LEU A 90 -13.61 -4.93 5.00
CA LEU A 90 -13.88 -4.67 6.41
C LEU A 90 -13.86 -3.16 6.70
N ALA A 91 -12.92 -2.41 6.13
CA ALA A 91 -12.86 -0.96 6.31
C ALA A 91 -14.11 -0.25 5.78
N LEU A 92 -14.62 -0.65 4.60
CA LEU A 92 -15.87 -0.12 4.03
C LEU A 92 -17.08 -0.49 4.89
N LEU A 93 -17.16 -1.74 5.35
CA LEU A 93 -18.24 -2.20 6.23
C LEU A 93 -18.25 -1.42 7.54
N LEU A 94 -17.10 -1.27 8.19
CA LEU A 94 -16.99 -0.52 9.43
C LEU A 94 -17.28 0.96 9.21
N THR A 95 -16.83 1.54 8.08
CA THR A 95 -17.19 2.92 7.71
C THR A 95 -18.70 3.09 7.61
N ALA A 96 -19.38 2.23 6.85
CA ALA A 96 -20.82 2.26 6.69
C ALA A 96 -21.56 2.13 8.03
N TRP A 97 -21.02 1.33 8.96
CA TRP A 97 -21.59 1.14 10.28
C TRP A 97 -21.41 2.39 11.17
N PHE A 98 -20.20 2.93 11.24
CA PHE A 98 -19.89 4.07 12.10
C PHE A 98 -20.48 5.40 11.62
N THR A 99 -20.77 5.53 10.33
CA THR A 99 -21.36 6.74 9.75
C THR A 99 -22.89 6.66 9.64
N SER A 100 -23.51 5.57 10.11
CA SER A 100 -24.96 5.41 10.08
C SER A 100 -25.65 6.27 11.15
N THR A 101 -26.47 7.24 10.73
CA THR A 101 -27.21 8.17 11.60
C THR A 101 -28.15 7.46 12.59
N ARG A 102 -28.66 6.28 12.24
CA ARG A 102 -29.65 5.53 13.03
C ARG A 102 -29.03 4.72 14.17
N HIS A 103 -27.74 4.37 14.07
CA HIS A 103 -27.03 3.70 15.16
C HIS A 103 -26.12 4.71 15.85
N LYS A 104 -26.64 5.38 16.87
CA LYS A 104 -25.80 6.08 17.85
C LYS A 104 -25.09 5.02 18.70
N ILE A 105 -24.08 4.36 18.11
CA ILE A 105 -23.19 3.44 18.83
C ILE A 105 -22.62 4.25 20.00
N LYS A 106 -22.86 3.80 21.23
CA LYS A 106 -22.26 4.45 22.39
C LYS A 106 -20.77 4.11 22.40
N GLY A 107 -19.91 5.10 22.63
CA GLY A 107 -18.46 4.89 22.67
C GLY A 107 -17.77 4.69 21.31
N GLN A 108 -18.30 5.24 20.21
CA GLN A 108 -17.65 5.16 18.89
C GLN A 108 -16.18 5.58 18.89
N GLY A 109 -15.82 6.59 19.68
CA GLY A 109 -14.43 7.04 19.81
C GLY A 109 -13.51 5.91 20.29
N LEU A 110 -13.93 5.17 21.31
CA LEU A 110 -13.16 4.05 21.85
C LEU A 110 -12.97 2.94 20.81
N PHE A 111 -14.03 2.54 20.10
CA PHE A 111 -13.92 1.53 19.04
C PHE A 111 -13.00 1.96 17.89
N LYS A 112 -13.10 3.22 17.44
CA LYS A 112 -12.21 3.76 16.39
C LYS A 112 -10.74 3.72 16.83
N VAL A 113 -10.47 4.06 18.10
CA VAL A 113 -9.11 3.97 18.66
C VAL A 113 -8.63 2.52 18.73
N LEU A 114 -9.45 1.59 19.24
CA LEU A 114 -9.09 0.18 19.34
C LEU A 114 -8.81 -0.46 17.98
N PHE A 115 -9.60 -0.12 16.95
CA PHE A 115 -9.38 -0.63 15.60
C PHE A 115 -8.18 -0.01 14.90
N TYR A 116 -7.81 1.23 15.23
CA TYR A 116 -6.63 1.91 14.69
C TYR A 116 -5.33 1.56 15.41
N MET A 117 -5.41 1.18 16.70
CA MET A 117 -4.26 0.84 17.55
C MET A 117 -3.23 -0.12 16.91
N PRO A 118 -3.62 -1.18 16.18
CA PRO A 118 -2.66 -2.09 15.54
C PRO A 118 -1.68 -1.39 14.59
N ASN A 119 -2.11 -0.31 13.93
CA ASN A 119 -1.27 0.46 12.99
C ASN A 119 -0.13 1.22 13.68
N ILE A 120 -0.30 1.53 14.97
CA ILE A 120 0.64 2.32 15.76
C ILE A 120 1.78 1.44 16.29
N ILE A 121 1.54 0.14 16.44
CA ILE A 121 2.54 -0.80 16.94
C ILE A 121 3.60 -1.05 15.86
N THR A 122 4.87 -1.01 16.25
CA THR A 122 5.98 -1.23 15.31
C THR A 122 5.93 -2.65 14.73
N ALA A 123 6.32 -2.77 13.46
CA ALA A 123 6.36 -4.06 12.77
C ALA A 123 7.27 -5.09 13.47
N ALA A 124 8.37 -4.64 14.09
CA ALA A 124 9.27 -5.50 14.87
C ALA A 124 8.60 -6.08 16.12
N THR A 125 7.89 -5.26 16.90
CA THR A 125 7.14 -5.74 18.06
C THR A 125 6.09 -6.78 17.66
N ILE A 126 5.38 -6.53 16.55
CA ILE A 126 4.37 -7.46 16.03
C ILE A 126 5.02 -8.76 15.54
N ALA A 127 6.15 -8.69 14.84
CA ALA A 127 6.87 -9.88 14.39
C ALA A 127 7.33 -10.75 15.58
N ILE A 128 7.84 -10.13 16.66
CA ILE A 128 8.21 -10.85 17.89
C ILE A 128 6.98 -11.49 18.54
N LEU A 129 5.88 -10.74 18.66
CA LEU A 129 4.63 -11.25 19.23
C LEU A 129 4.10 -12.45 18.45
N PHE A 130 4.06 -12.36 17.12
CA PHE A 130 3.58 -13.45 16.28
C PHE A 130 4.55 -14.64 16.24
N ASN A 131 5.87 -14.42 16.30
CA ASN A 131 6.84 -15.50 16.48
C ASN A 131 6.64 -16.24 17.81
N SER A 132 6.33 -15.53 18.89
CA SER A 132 5.99 -16.15 20.17
C SER A 132 4.65 -16.88 20.12
N LEU A 133 3.64 -16.31 19.43
CA LEU A 133 2.29 -16.88 19.35
C LEU A 133 2.26 -18.19 18.54
N PHE A 134 3.07 -18.28 17.49
CA PHE A 134 3.14 -19.40 16.55
C PHE A 134 4.44 -20.19 16.65
N GLY A 135 5.18 -20.03 17.76
CA GLY A 135 6.42 -20.74 18.02
C GLY A 135 6.24 -22.27 18.05
N TYR A 136 7.35 -22.98 17.93
CA TYR A 136 7.39 -24.44 17.98
C TYR A 136 8.56 -24.88 18.89
N PRO A 137 8.42 -25.94 19.72
CA PRO A 137 7.22 -26.77 19.90
C PRO A 137 6.16 -26.20 20.85
N MET A 138 6.56 -25.33 21.79
CA MET A 138 5.63 -24.71 22.75
C MET A 138 5.20 -23.32 22.26
N SER A 139 3.89 -23.14 22.07
CA SER A 139 3.30 -21.82 21.80
C SER A 139 1.83 -21.76 22.20
N PRO A 140 1.31 -20.56 22.53
CA PRO A 140 -0.09 -20.42 22.93
C PRO A 140 -1.06 -20.93 21.86
N MET A 141 -0.73 -20.79 20.57
CA MET A 141 -1.59 -21.29 19.51
C MET A 141 -1.62 -22.83 19.47
N ASN A 142 -0.48 -23.49 19.63
CA ASN A 142 -0.43 -24.95 19.77
C ASN A 142 -1.17 -25.44 21.02
N ASP A 143 -1.06 -24.72 22.14
CA ASP A 143 -1.72 -25.08 23.39
C ASP A 143 -3.26 -24.96 23.28
N ILE A 144 -3.76 -23.89 22.64
CA ILE A 144 -5.19 -23.70 22.42
C ILE A 144 -5.73 -24.81 21.50
N LEU A 145 -5.04 -25.11 20.40
CA LEU A 145 -5.49 -26.12 19.44
C LEU A 145 -5.48 -27.53 20.03
N GLN A 146 -4.49 -27.87 20.86
CA GLN A 146 -4.45 -29.14 21.59
C GLN A 146 -5.58 -29.23 22.62
N LYS A 147 -5.82 -28.17 23.41
CA LYS A 147 -6.91 -28.12 24.39
C LYS A 147 -8.29 -28.24 23.76
N LEU A 148 -8.47 -27.72 22.55
CA LEU A 148 -9.71 -27.84 21.78
C LEU A 148 -9.85 -29.20 21.07
N GLY A 149 -8.84 -30.08 21.14
CA GLY A 149 -8.84 -31.38 20.45
C GLY A 149 -8.75 -31.27 18.92
N LEU A 150 -8.24 -30.14 18.40
CA LEU A 150 -8.08 -29.93 16.96
C LEU A 150 -6.76 -30.49 16.41
N ILE A 151 -5.76 -30.68 17.27
CA ILE A 151 -4.48 -31.31 16.93
C ILE A 151 -4.05 -32.22 18.08
N ASP A 152 -3.50 -33.40 17.74
CA ASP A 152 -3.00 -34.36 18.73
C ASP A 152 -1.55 -34.08 19.15
N ALA A 153 -0.81 -33.31 18.34
CA ALA A 153 0.59 -32.97 18.56
C ALA A 153 0.88 -31.52 18.11
N PRO A 154 1.90 -30.86 18.68
CA PRO A 154 2.28 -29.51 18.27
C PRO A 154 2.64 -29.44 16.78
N VAL A 155 2.10 -28.43 16.09
CA VAL A 155 2.33 -28.18 14.67
C VAL A 155 3.31 -27.02 14.51
N ASN A 156 4.29 -27.17 13.61
CA ASN A 156 5.17 -26.06 13.23
C ASN A 156 4.54 -25.23 12.11
N PHE A 157 3.72 -24.24 12.48
CA PHE A 157 3.03 -23.36 11.54
C PHE A 157 3.97 -22.55 10.64
N MET A 158 5.18 -22.26 11.12
CA MET A 158 6.19 -21.47 10.40
C MET A 158 6.94 -22.27 9.32
N LEU A 159 6.83 -23.62 9.32
CA LEU A 159 7.36 -24.48 8.24
C LEU A 159 6.33 -24.75 7.12
N GLN A 160 5.08 -24.38 7.30
CA GLN A 160 4.03 -24.58 6.30
C GLN A 160 3.83 -23.34 5.43
N LYS A 161 4.15 -23.45 4.13
CA LYS A 161 4.12 -22.33 3.15
C LYS A 161 2.84 -21.50 3.19
N TRP A 162 1.67 -22.15 3.10
CA TRP A 162 0.38 -21.46 3.07
C TRP A 162 0.01 -20.84 4.41
N THR A 163 0.30 -21.55 5.51
CA THR A 163 0.05 -21.06 6.86
C THR A 163 0.85 -19.79 7.14
N THR A 164 2.14 -19.78 6.81
CA THR A 164 2.98 -18.60 6.99
C THR A 164 2.54 -17.43 6.11
N ARG A 165 2.16 -17.66 4.85
CA ARG A 165 1.59 -16.62 3.97
C ARG A 165 0.32 -16.01 4.56
N ASN A 166 -0.57 -16.84 5.10
CA ASN A 166 -1.81 -16.38 5.72
C ASN A 166 -1.55 -15.61 7.01
N ILE A 167 -0.59 -16.03 7.84
CA ILE A 167 -0.18 -15.30 9.05
C ILE A 167 0.31 -13.89 8.67
N ILE A 168 1.21 -13.77 7.69
CA ILE A 168 1.72 -12.46 7.24
C ILE A 168 0.60 -11.60 6.66
N SER A 169 -0.26 -12.20 5.83
CA SER A 169 -1.39 -11.49 5.22
C SER A 169 -2.36 -10.98 6.28
N PHE A 170 -2.63 -11.80 7.31
CA PHE A 170 -3.48 -11.44 8.45
C PHE A 170 -2.86 -10.30 9.26
N ILE A 171 -1.57 -10.35 9.55
CA ILE A 171 -0.86 -9.27 10.27
C ILE A 171 -1.03 -7.95 9.50
N GLN A 172 -0.75 -7.94 8.19
CA GLN A 172 -0.90 -6.75 7.36
C GLN A 172 -2.36 -6.26 7.37
N PHE A 173 -3.31 -7.18 7.23
CA PHE A 173 -4.74 -6.84 7.24
C PHE A 173 -5.13 -6.16 8.54
N TRP A 174 -4.76 -6.78 9.66
CA TRP A 174 -5.04 -6.32 11.01
C TRP A 174 -4.36 -4.98 11.32
N GLN A 175 -3.16 -4.73 10.81
CA GLN A 175 -2.47 -3.45 10.98
C GLN A 175 -3.09 -2.29 10.20
N TRP A 176 -3.69 -2.55 9.03
CA TRP A 176 -4.04 -1.48 8.09
C TRP A 176 -5.55 -1.24 7.92
N TYR A 177 -6.43 -2.18 8.29
CA TYR A 177 -7.88 -1.99 8.13
C TYR A 177 -8.41 -0.79 8.94
N GLY A 178 -7.89 -0.58 10.16
CA GLY A 178 -8.30 0.52 11.03
C GLY A 178 -7.94 1.89 10.48
N TYR A 179 -6.72 2.03 9.96
CA TYR A 179 -6.29 3.24 9.26
C TYR A 179 -7.18 3.53 8.05
N THR A 180 -7.40 2.52 7.21
CA THR A 180 -8.24 2.60 6.01
C THR A 180 -9.66 3.06 6.37
N MET A 181 -10.24 2.50 7.42
CA MET A 181 -11.56 2.87 7.93
C MET A 181 -11.60 4.34 8.36
N ILE A 182 -10.63 4.82 9.15
CA ILE A 182 -10.62 6.21 9.62
C ILE A 182 -10.58 7.18 8.43
N VAL A 183 -9.74 6.92 7.43
CA VAL A 183 -9.64 7.74 6.22
C VAL A 183 -10.99 7.78 5.48
N LEU A 184 -11.66 6.63 5.35
CA LEU A 184 -12.97 6.55 4.70
C LEU A 184 -14.07 7.25 5.51
N ILE A 185 -14.07 7.12 6.85
CA ILE A 185 -14.99 7.84 7.74
C ILE A 185 -14.81 9.36 7.59
N SER A 186 -13.57 9.86 7.62
CA SER A 186 -13.27 11.27 7.38
C SER A 186 -13.80 11.74 6.02
N GLY A 187 -13.78 10.86 5.02
CA GLY A 187 -14.40 11.12 3.73
C GLY A 187 -15.91 11.22 3.75
N VAL A 188 -16.60 10.33 4.48
CA VAL A 188 -18.07 10.36 4.60
C VAL A 188 -18.51 11.62 5.35
N LEU A 189 -17.78 12.02 6.39
CA LEU A 189 -18.07 13.23 7.16
C LEU A 189 -17.93 14.52 6.34
N GLY A 190 -17.23 14.48 5.20
CA GLY A 190 -17.13 15.61 4.27
C GLY A 190 -18.26 15.67 3.23
N ILE A 191 -19.17 14.70 3.18
CA ILE A 191 -20.31 14.68 2.25
C ILE A 191 -21.41 15.62 2.78
N ASN A 192 -22.04 16.38 1.88
CA ASN A 192 -23.16 17.26 2.25
C ASN A 192 -24.29 16.45 2.93
N PRO A 193 -24.66 16.76 4.19
CA PRO A 193 -25.76 16.09 4.91
C PRO A 193 -27.09 16.10 4.15
N GLU A 194 -27.38 17.14 3.36
CA GLU A 194 -28.64 17.28 2.60
C GLU A 194 -28.88 16.10 1.64
N LEU A 195 -27.82 15.48 1.12
CA LEU A 195 -27.95 14.29 0.26
C LEU A 195 -28.51 13.09 1.01
N PHE A 196 -28.18 12.94 2.30
CA PHE A 196 -28.68 11.85 3.13
C PHE A 196 -30.11 12.12 3.59
N GLU A 197 -30.46 13.37 3.91
CA GLU A 197 -31.81 13.78 4.28
C GLU A 197 -32.78 13.62 3.10
N ALA A 198 -32.38 14.05 1.91
CA ALA A 198 -33.17 13.87 0.69
C ALA A 198 -33.43 12.37 0.40
N ALA A 199 -32.40 11.53 0.57
CA ALA A 199 -32.55 10.08 0.39
C ALA A 199 -33.50 9.44 1.41
N GLU A 200 -33.53 9.95 2.65
CA GLU A 200 -34.46 9.49 3.68
C GLU A 200 -35.90 9.90 3.35
N ILE A 201 -36.12 11.11 2.82
CA ILE A 201 -37.42 11.57 2.31
C ILE A 201 -37.89 10.72 1.13
N ASP A 202 -36.99 10.33 0.22
CA ASP A 202 -37.28 9.45 -0.92
C ASP A 202 -37.45 7.97 -0.53
N GLY A 203 -37.34 7.62 0.75
CA GLY A 203 -37.52 6.25 1.24
C GLY A 203 -36.39 5.29 0.87
N ALA A 204 -35.19 5.80 0.56
CA ALA A 204 -34.04 4.98 0.21
C ALA A 204 -33.60 4.10 1.40
N SER A 205 -33.44 2.80 1.15
CA SER A 205 -32.90 1.85 2.11
C SER A 205 -31.41 2.08 2.37
N ARG A 206 -30.88 1.57 3.50
CA ARG A 206 -29.47 1.73 3.90
C ARG A 206 -28.48 1.28 2.83
N SER A 207 -28.76 0.15 2.20
CA SER A 207 -27.93 -0.39 1.13
C SER A 207 -27.98 0.53 -0.09
N GLN A 208 -29.15 1.09 -0.41
CA GLN A 208 -29.28 2.07 -1.49
C GLN A 208 -28.50 3.35 -1.17
N THR A 209 -28.64 3.92 0.03
CA THR A 209 -27.87 5.11 0.45
C THR A 209 -26.36 4.83 0.36
N PHE A 210 -25.89 3.68 0.83
CA PHE A 210 -24.48 3.33 0.77
C PHE A 210 -23.96 3.19 -0.67
N PHE A 211 -24.62 2.40 -1.52
CA PHE A 211 -24.14 2.12 -2.87
C PHE A 211 -24.40 3.26 -3.87
N TYR A 212 -25.46 4.05 -3.70
CA TYR A 212 -25.84 5.11 -4.64
C TYR A 212 -25.44 6.53 -4.20
N ILE A 213 -25.16 6.76 -2.91
CA ILE A 213 -24.79 8.10 -2.40
C ILE A 213 -23.39 8.06 -1.79
N THR A 214 -23.19 7.25 -0.75
CA THR A 214 -21.91 7.23 -0.01
C THR A 214 -20.76 6.78 -0.90
N LEU A 215 -20.85 5.61 -1.53
CA LEU A 215 -19.77 5.02 -2.31
C LEU A 215 -19.38 5.87 -3.54
N PRO A 216 -20.33 6.45 -4.32
CA PRO A 216 -20.00 7.36 -5.40
C PRO A 216 -19.33 8.65 -4.92
N CYS A 217 -19.81 9.25 -3.82
CA CYS A 217 -19.20 10.46 -3.26
C CYS A 217 -17.80 10.18 -2.66
N LEU A 218 -17.60 9.00 -2.07
CA LEU A 218 -16.33 8.56 -1.53
C LEU A 218 -15.29 8.19 -2.59
N ARG A 219 -15.67 8.10 -3.87
CA ARG A 219 -14.82 7.54 -4.94
C ARG A 219 -13.41 8.13 -5.01
N THR A 220 -13.27 9.44 -4.80
CA THR A 220 -11.97 10.13 -4.82
C THR A 220 -11.08 9.69 -3.65
N ILE A 221 -11.67 9.58 -2.45
CA ILE A 221 -10.96 9.18 -1.23
C ILE A 221 -10.68 7.68 -1.28
N LEU A 222 -11.63 6.88 -1.76
CA LEU A 222 -11.45 5.46 -2.00
C LEU A 222 -10.33 5.21 -3.01
N LEU A 223 -10.26 5.97 -4.10
CA LEU A 223 -9.16 5.87 -5.06
C LEU A 223 -7.81 6.18 -4.41
N PHE A 224 -7.71 7.25 -3.62
CA PHE A 224 -6.50 7.57 -2.87
C PHE A 224 -6.09 6.39 -1.97
N THR A 225 -7.03 5.87 -1.18
CA THR A 225 -6.80 4.76 -0.26
C THR A 225 -6.39 3.46 -0.97
N LEU A 226 -7.02 3.15 -2.11
CA LEU A 226 -6.69 1.94 -2.86
C LEU A 226 -5.31 2.06 -3.52
N VAL A 227 -4.94 3.24 -4.04
CA VAL A 227 -3.61 3.48 -4.62
C VAL A 227 -2.52 3.42 -3.55
N THR A 228 -2.71 4.09 -2.41
CA THR A 228 -1.71 4.06 -1.33
C THR A 228 -1.59 2.66 -0.72
N SER A 229 -2.69 1.93 -0.56
CA SER A 229 -2.66 0.55 -0.09
C SER A 229 -2.04 -0.42 -1.10
N LEU A 230 -2.23 -0.20 -2.41
CA LEU A 230 -1.53 -0.93 -3.47
C LEU A 230 -0.01 -0.70 -3.38
N ILE A 231 0.42 0.56 -3.27
CA ILE A 231 1.84 0.92 -3.15
C ILE A 231 2.47 0.28 -1.90
N GLY A 232 1.78 0.36 -0.76
CA GLY A 232 2.25 -0.22 0.50
C GLY A 232 2.32 -1.75 0.45
N GLY A 233 1.28 -2.39 -0.05
CA GLY A 233 1.20 -3.85 -0.16
C GLY A 233 2.26 -4.43 -1.10
N LEU A 234 2.47 -3.81 -2.26
CA LEU A 234 3.50 -4.25 -3.21
C LEU A 234 4.93 -3.99 -2.73
N ASN A 235 5.13 -3.05 -1.79
CA ASN A 235 6.42 -2.78 -1.16
C ASN A 235 6.60 -3.43 0.22
N MET A 236 5.77 -4.42 0.59
CA MET A 236 5.85 -5.01 1.92
C MET A 236 7.23 -5.63 2.22
N PHE A 237 7.88 -5.14 3.27
CA PHE A 237 9.23 -5.56 3.66
C PHE A 237 9.27 -6.07 5.09
N ASP A 238 8.74 -5.29 6.04
CA ASP A 238 9.02 -5.47 7.46
C ASP A 238 8.54 -6.83 7.98
N ILE A 239 7.24 -7.13 7.85
CA ILE A 239 6.67 -8.37 8.41
C ILE A 239 7.28 -9.63 7.77
N PRO A 240 7.38 -9.77 6.43
CA PRO A 240 8.02 -10.94 5.83
C PRO A 240 9.51 -11.10 6.22
N ARG A 241 10.23 -9.98 6.37
CA ARG A 241 11.64 -10.02 6.78
C ARG A 241 11.78 -10.42 8.25
N LEU A 242 11.02 -9.79 9.14
CA LEU A 242 11.19 -9.92 10.58
C LEU A 242 10.56 -11.20 11.15
N LEU A 243 9.49 -11.70 10.53
CA LEU A 243 8.82 -12.91 11.01
C LEU A 243 9.68 -14.15 10.76
N ASN A 244 10.15 -14.35 9.52
CA ASN A 244 10.83 -15.59 9.14
C ASN A 244 11.79 -15.44 7.95
N LEU A 245 12.31 -14.23 7.72
CA LEU A 245 13.33 -13.94 6.69
C LEU A 245 12.91 -14.33 5.25
N GLY A 246 11.62 -14.43 4.96
CA GLY A 246 11.09 -14.85 3.65
C GLY A 246 10.82 -16.35 3.49
N GLY A 247 11.00 -17.17 4.53
CA GLY A 247 10.75 -18.62 4.48
C GLY A 247 9.25 -19.02 4.55
N PRO A 248 8.93 -20.28 4.82
CA PRO A 248 9.76 -21.45 4.54
C PRO A 248 9.93 -21.63 3.03
N ASP A 249 11.12 -22.05 2.58
CA ASP A 249 11.42 -22.28 1.15
C ASP A 249 10.97 -21.13 0.24
N ASN A 250 11.40 -19.92 0.59
CA ASN A 250 11.04 -18.66 -0.07
C ASN A 250 9.54 -18.37 -0.19
N ALA A 251 8.65 -19.03 0.55
CA ALA A 251 7.20 -18.86 0.40
C ALA A 251 6.68 -17.48 0.79
N THR A 252 7.42 -16.74 1.63
CA THR A 252 7.10 -15.37 2.04
C THR A 252 8.14 -14.37 1.58
N LEU A 253 9.07 -14.78 0.71
CA LEU A 253 10.03 -13.88 0.09
C LEU A 253 9.26 -12.88 -0.77
N THR A 254 9.16 -11.64 -0.33
CA THR A 254 8.54 -10.56 -1.10
C THR A 254 9.59 -9.83 -1.92
N THR A 255 9.15 -9.05 -2.91
CA THR A 255 10.08 -8.40 -3.84
C THR A 255 10.97 -7.39 -3.11
N SER A 256 10.44 -6.67 -2.10
CA SER A 256 11.25 -5.80 -1.24
C SER A 256 12.30 -6.57 -0.46
N VAL A 257 11.97 -7.76 0.08
CA VAL A 257 12.93 -8.61 0.79
C VAL A 257 13.98 -9.16 -0.18
N PHE A 258 13.58 -9.54 -1.39
CA PHE A 258 14.51 -9.95 -2.44
C PHE A 258 15.51 -8.82 -2.79
N ILE A 259 15.02 -7.60 -3.04
CA ILE A 259 15.84 -6.41 -3.31
C ILE A 259 16.82 -6.17 -2.16
N TYR A 260 16.34 -6.22 -0.92
CA TYR A 260 17.17 -6.05 0.27
C TYR A 260 18.26 -7.11 0.35
N ASN A 261 17.91 -8.39 0.20
CA ASN A 261 18.87 -9.49 0.25
C ASN A 261 19.94 -9.35 -0.85
N GLN A 262 19.52 -8.89 -2.03
CA GLN A 262 20.41 -8.67 -3.16
C GLN A 262 21.44 -7.57 -2.89
N ALA A 263 21.02 -6.50 -2.23
CA ALA A 263 21.87 -5.36 -1.88
C ALA A 263 22.71 -5.61 -0.62
N PHE A 264 22.16 -6.22 0.43
CA PHE A 264 22.71 -6.09 1.79
C PHE A 264 22.94 -7.40 2.56
N SER A 265 22.57 -8.57 2.04
CA SER A 265 22.71 -9.83 2.81
C SER A 265 23.39 -10.98 2.07
N GLY A 266 23.65 -10.83 0.78
CA GLY A 266 24.39 -11.81 -0.03
C GLY A 266 25.65 -11.21 -0.64
N SER A 267 25.76 -11.27 -1.97
CA SER A 267 26.91 -10.81 -2.75
C SER A 267 27.00 -9.28 -2.93
N TYR A 268 26.18 -8.50 -2.22
CA TYR A 268 26.11 -7.04 -2.30
C TYR A 268 25.99 -6.52 -3.75
N LEU A 269 25.09 -7.09 -4.56
CA LEU A 269 24.92 -6.70 -5.96
C LEU A 269 23.98 -5.51 -6.08
N TYR A 270 24.50 -4.31 -5.82
CA TYR A 270 23.75 -3.05 -5.88
C TYR A 270 23.13 -2.81 -7.26
N ASN A 271 23.86 -3.09 -8.34
CA ASN A 271 23.34 -3.04 -9.71
C ASN A 271 22.10 -3.91 -9.93
N ARG A 272 22.09 -5.15 -9.41
CA ARG A 272 20.96 -6.07 -9.52
C ARG A 272 19.78 -5.65 -8.64
N ALA A 273 20.06 -5.19 -7.42
CA ALA A 273 19.03 -4.67 -6.52
C ALA A 273 18.35 -3.42 -7.11
N ALA A 274 19.14 -2.48 -7.63
CA ALA A 274 18.66 -1.28 -8.32
C ALA A 274 17.77 -1.61 -9.53
N ALA A 275 18.19 -2.56 -10.37
CA ALA A 275 17.37 -3.01 -11.50
C ALA A 275 16.04 -3.63 -11.04
N ALA A 276 16.05 -4.46 -9.99
CA ALA A 276 14.83 -5.01 -9.40
C ALA A 276 13.91 -3.93 -8.79
N SER A 277 14.47 -2.91 -8.12
CA SER A 277 13.71 -1.75 -7.63
C SER A 277 13.05 -0.96 -8.75
N MET A 278 13.77 -0.73 -9.86
CA MET A 278 13.21 -0.05 -11.02
C MET A 278 12.08 -0.84 -11.67
N ILE A 279 12.22 -2.17 -11.79
CA ILE A 279 11.15 -3.04 -12.28
C ILE A 279 9.91 -2.91 -11.40
N MET A 280 10.08 -2.98 -10.08
CA MET A 280 8.96 -2.81 -9.14
C MET A 280 8.33 -1.42 -9.22
N PHE A 281 9.12 -0.37 -9.36
CA PHE A 281 8.61 0.98 -9.58
C PHE A 281 7.70 1.05 -10.81
N VAL A 282 8.13 0.47 -11.94
CA VAL A 282 7.33 0.42 -13.17
C VAL A 282 6.06 -0.39 -12.97
N VAL A 283 6.13 -1.55 -12.32
CA VAL A 283 4.96 -2.39 -12.02
C VAL A 283 3.94 -1.63 -11.16
N ILE A 284 4.39 -0.99 -10.08
CA ILE A 284 3.54 -0.20 -9.19
C ILE A 284 2.94 1.00 -9.92
N ALA A 285 3.72 1.70 -10.76
CA ALA A 285 3.23 2.83 -11.54
C ALA A 285 2.14 2.42 -12.53
N ILE A 286 2.34 1.30 -13.24
CA ILE A 286 1.35 0.76 -14.19
C ILE A 286 0.07 0.35 -13.45
N LEU A 287 0.18 -0.43 -12.37
CA LEU A 287 -1.00 -0.87 -11.61
C LEU A 287 -1.75 0.31 -10.98
N SER A 288 -1.01 1.31 -10.47
CA SER A 288 -1.61 2.54 -9.93
C SER A 288 -2.31 3.35 -11.01
N ALA A 289 -1.72 3.47 -12.21
CA ALA A 289 -2.33 4.14 -13.34
C ALA A 289 -3.58 3.40 -13.85
N LEU A 290 -3.56 2.07 -13.90
CA LEU A 290 -4.71 1.24 -14.26
C LEU A 290 -5.85 1.40 -13.25
N LEU A 291 -5.54 1.37 -11.96
CA LEU A 291 -6.51 1.58 -10.89
C LEU A 291 -7.12 2.98 -10.95
N PHE A 292 -6.29 4.01 -11.13
CA PHE A 292 -6.72 5.39 -11.34
C PHE A 292 -7.62 5.52 -12.56
N TYR A 293 -7.27 4.88 -13.68
CA TYR A 293 -8.07 4.89 -14.90
C TYR A 293 -9.43 4.19 -14.71
N ALA A 294 -9.44 3.00 -14.08
CA ALA A 294 -10.66 2.23 -13.81
C ALA A 294 -11.62 2.99 -12.88
N MET A 295 -11.07 3.66 -11.87
CA MET A 295 -11.82 4.42 -10.88
C MET A 295 -12.00 5.90 -11.21
N ARG A 296 -11.60 6.37 -12.39
CA ARG A 296 -11.85 7.77 -12.79
C ARG A 296 -13.35 8.03 -12.95
N ASP A 297 -13.83 9.15 -12.40
CA ASP A 297 -15.21 9.57 -12.63
C ASP A 297 -15.47 9.84 -14.12
N LYS A 298 -16.22 8.91 -14.74
CA LYS A 298 -16.58 8.98 -16.16
C LYS A 298 -17.54 10.13 -16.43
N TYR A 299 -18.36 10.53 -15.45
CA TYR A 299 -19.33 11.60 -15.58
C TYR A 299 -18.65 12.97 -15.51
N ALA A 300 -17.85 13.25 -14.46
CA ALA A 300 -17.03 14.46 -14.40
C ALA A 300 -16.05 14.58 -15.59
N ALA A 301 -15.44 13.46 -16.02
CA ALA A 301 -14.59 13.46 -17.21
C ALA A 301 -15.37 13.81 -18.50
N LYS A 302 -16.64 13.37 -18.61
CA LYS A 302 -17.53 13.71 -19.72
C LYS A 302 -17.88 15.20 -19.70
N ILE A 303 -18.26 15.75 -18.54
CA ILE A 303 -18.53 17.19 -18.36
C ILE A 303 -17.31 18.02 -18.75
N LYS A 304 -16.13 17.72 -18.20
CA LYS A 304 -14.89 18.44 -18.52
C LYS A 304 -14.55 18.38 -20.01
N LYS A 305 -14.85 17.27 -20.69
CA LYS A 305 -14.67 17.13 -22.15
C LYS A 305 -15.69 17.98 -22.91
N LEU A 306 -16.92 18.10 -22.44
CA LEU A 306 -17.96 18.95 -23.01
C LEU A 306 -17.61 20.43 -22.82
N GLU A 307 -17.17 20.84 -21.62
CA GLU A 307 -16.69 22.20 -21.33
C GLU A 307 -15.52 22.58 -22.23
N LYS A 308 -14.51 21.70 -22.36
CA LYS A 308 -13.36 21.94 -23.23
C LYS A 308 -13.76 22.02 -24.71
N LYS A 309 -14.79 21.29 -25.13
CA LYS A 309 -15.36 21.42 -26.49
C LYS A 309 -16.13 22.73 -26.66
N ALA A 310 -16.89 23.15 -25.65
CA ALA A 310 -17.61 24.41 -25.66
C ALA A 310 -16.64 25.60 -25.74
N GLN A 311 -15.60 25.62 -24.91
CA GLN A 311 -14.53 26.63 -24.93
C GLN A 311 -13.80 26.71 -26.28
N ARG A 312 -13.58 25.56 -26.96
CA ARG A 312 -13.00 25.54 -28.30
C ARG A 312 -13.94 26.06 -29.38
N ARG A 313 -15.26 25.95 -29.19
CA ARG A 313 -16.26 26.46 -30.13
C ARG A 313 -16.49 27.97 -29.98
N THR A 314 -16.29 28.53 -28.79
CA THR A 314 -16.38 29.98 -28.55
C THR A 314 -15.08 30.73 -28.83
N ALA A 315 -13.96 30.02 -29.05
CA ALA A 315 -12.67 30.59 -29.43
C ALA A 315 -12.43 30.64 -30.95
N VAL A 316 -13.41 30.19 -31.76
CA VAL A 316 -13.48 30.31 -33.22
C VAL A 316 -14.59 31.29 -33.54
#